data_AF-Q8DK10-F1
#
_entry.id   AF-Q8DK10-F1
#
_cell.length_a   1.000
_cell.length_b   1.000
_cell.length_c   1.000
_cell.angle_alpha   90.00
_cell.angle_beta   90.00
_cell.angle_gamma   90.00
#
_symmetry.space_group_name_H-M   'P 1'
#
loop_
_entity.id
_entity.type
_entity.pdbx_description
1 polymer ?
#
loop_
_entity_poly.entity_id
_entity_poly.type
_entity_poly.pdbx_seq_one_letter_code
_entity_poly.pdbx_strand_id
1 'polypeptide(L)'
;MFRTYIALVGAATFSLGLAIVPPAWAEQEVEVARDSRGRVYTADMDSRRFYTNGHGVTQVDFMLSTRGDDYWHRATASCDPYDVKSEYYGWSWSGKRSYPADTIAGAIVRAVCHD
;
A
#
# COMPACT_ATOMS: atom_id res chain seq x y z
N MET A 1 1.87 36.28 55.99
CA MET A 1 2.17 36.72 54.61
C MET A 1 1.88 35.56 53.66
N PHE A 2 0.85 35.69 52.83
CA PHE A 2 0.56 34.73 51.76
C PHE A 2 1.39 35.10 50.52
N ARG A 3 2.13 34.14 49.96
CA ARG A 3 2.69 34.25 48.60
C ARG A 3 2.89 32.88 47.99
N THR A 4 1.86 32.45 47.29
CA THR A 4 1.87 31.38 46.28
C THR A 4 2.65 31.88 45.07
N TYR A 5 3.60 31.07 44.58
CA TYR A 5 4.15 31.18 43.24
C TYR A 5 4.17 29.79 42.61
N ILE A 6 3.16 29.51 41.80
CA ILE A 6 3.17 28.40 40.84
C ILE A 6 3.96 28.92 39.64
N ALA A 7 5.14 28.35 39.41
CA ALA A 7 5.88 28.59 38.17
C ALA A 7 5.31 27.70 37.07
N LEU A 8 4.80 28.35 36.02
CA LEU A 8 4.44 27.73 34.75
C LEU A 8 5.69 27.49 33.88
N VAL A 9 5.47 26.71 32.82
CA VAL A 9 6.24 26.62 31.57
C VAL A 9 7.31 25.52 31.51
N GLY A 10 6.85 24.30 31.23
CA GLY A 10 7.58 23.35 30.38
C GLY A 10 6.68 22.99 29.21
N ALA A 11 6.69 23.80 28.16
CA ALA A 11 5.93 23.55 26.95
C ALA A 11 6.39 22.21 26.35
N ALA A 12 5.46 21.26 26.28
CA ALA A 12 5.66 19.99 25.60
C ALA A 12 6.13 20.27 24.16
N THR A 13 7.23 19.63 23.79
CA THR A 13 7.72 19.53 22.42
C THR A 13 6.60 18.96 21.55
N PHE A 14 5.94 19.84 20.78
CA PHE A 14 5.01 19.45 19.74
C PHE A 14 5.85 18.87 18.60
N SER A 15 6.16 17.58 18.70
CA SER A 15 6.67 16.81 17.57
C SER A 15 5.60 16.85 16.48
N LEU A 16 5.83 17.66 15.46
CA LEU A 16 5.14 17.57 14.17
C LEU A 16 5.48 16.22 13.54
N GLY A 17 4.87 15.16 14.05
CA GLY A 17 4.69 13.94 13.28
C GLY A 17 3.74 14.32 12.15
N LEU A 18 4.28 14.43 10.94
CA LEU A 18 3.49 14.43 9.72
C LEU A 18 2.63 13.16 9.75
N ALA A 19 1.43 13.29 10.29
CA ALA A 19 0.37 12.31 10.11
C ALA A 19 0.04 12.35 8.63
N ILE A 20 0.73 11.51 7.87
CA ILE A 20 0.35 11.18 6.49
C ILE A 20 -0.97 10.44 6.67
N VAL A 21 -2.06 11.20 6.59
CA VAL A 21 -3.41 10.67 6.60
C VAL A 21 -3.50 9.78 5.35
N PRO A 22 -3.86 8.49 5.47
CA PRO A 22 -4.06 7.64 4.31
C PRO A 22 -5.05 8.35 3.36
N PRO A 23 -4.94 8.19 2.04
CA PRO A 23 -5.82 8.87 1.11
C PRO A 23 -7.27 8.55 1.51
N ALA A 24 -8.13 9.57 1.55
CA ALA A 24 -9.36 9.66 2.33
C ALA A 24 -10.43 8.55 2.13
N TRP A 25 -10.16 7.51 1.34
CA TRP A 25 -11.04 6.40 0.99
C TRP A 25 -10.43 5.00 1.18
N ALA A 26 -9.26 4.85 1.80
CA ALA A 26 -8.76 3.53 2.18
C ALA A 26 -9.29 3.13 3.55
N GLU A 27 -10.13 2.08 3.58
CA GLU A 27 -10.61 1.50 4.83
C GLU A 27 -9.47 0.70 5.51
N GLN A 28 -8.57 0.09 4.72
CA GLN A 28 -7.38 -0.61 5.22
C GLN A 28 -6.14 -0.44 4.31
N GLU A 29 -5.39 0.64 4.52
CA GLU A 29 -4.07 0.83 3.90
C GLU A 29 -3.01 -0.10 4.53
N VAL A 30 -2.39 -0.97 3.72
CA VAL A 30 -1.32 -1.89 4.15
C VAL A 30 -0.07 -1.69 3.30
N GLU A 31 1.10 -1.61 3.93
CA GLU A 31 2.39 -1.65 3.23
C GLU A 31 2.61 -3.05 2.64
N VAL A 32 2.72 -3.13 1.32
CA VAL A 32 2.84 -4.40 0.57
C VAL A 32 4.23 -4.60 -0.04
N ALA A 33 4.99 -3.51 -0.24
CA ALA A 33 6.37 -3.58 -0.68
C ALA A 33 7.14 -2.29 -0.35
N ARG A 34 8.47 -2.39 -0.34
CA ARG A 34 9.37 -1.24 -0.18
C ARG A 34 10.57 -1.40 -1.11
N ASP A 35 10.93 -0.34 -1.84
CA ASP A 35 12.12 -0.36 -2.70
C ASP A 35 13.40 0.02 -1.95
N SER A 36 14.55 -0.20 -2.60
CA SER A 36 15.87 0.11 -2.04
C SER A 36 16.13 1.61 -1.81
N ARG A 37 15.28 2.49 -2.36
CA ARG A 37 15.31 3.93 -2.15
C ARG A 37 14.37 4.37 -1.01
N GLY A 38 13.70 3.42 -0.34
CA GLY A 38 12.79 3.68 0.76
C GLY A 38 11.38 4.05 0.31
N ARG A 39 11.04 3.95 -0.98
CA ARG A 39 9.68 4.18 -1.47
C ARG A 39 8.79 3.04 -1.02
N VAL A 40 7.68 3.40 -0.38
CA VAL A 40 6.73 2.45 0.20
C VAL A 40 5.53 2.30 -0.70
N TYR A 41 5.22 1.08 -1.10
CA TYR A 41 4.01 0.73 -1.84
C TYR A 41 2.96 0.24 -0.87
N THR A 42 1.77 0.80 -0.98
CA THR A 42 0.63 0.46 -0.14
C THR A 42 -0.54 0.00 -1.00
N ALA A 43 -1.32 -0.93 -0.47
CA ALA A 43 -2.56 -1.39 -1.08
C ALA A 43 -3.72 -1.17 -0.12
N ASP A 44 -4.90 -0.85 -0.66
CA ASP A 44 -6.14 -0.87 0.10
C ASP A 44 -6.71 -2.29 0.09
N MET A 45 -6.57 -3.00 1.20
CA MET A 45 -6.89 -4.43 1.29
C MET A 45 -8.40 -4.69 1.29
N ASP A 46 -9.21 -3.70 1.65
CA ASP A 46 -10.67 -3.78 1.60
C ASP A 46 -11.21 -3.58 0.16
N SER A 47 -10.44 -2.93 -0.71
CA SER A 47 -10.78 -2.79 -2.13
C SER A 47 -10.58 -4.06 -2.96
N ARG A 48 -10.01 -5.13 -2.37
CA ARG A 48 -9.69 -6.37 -3.09
C ARG A 48 -10.95 -7.05 -3.59
N ARG A 49 -11.03 -7.24 -4.90
CA ARG A 49 -12.09 -8.00 -5.56
C ARG A 49 -11.51 -9.22 -6.26
N PHE A 50 -11.73 -10.37 -5.64
CA PHE A 50 -11.38 -11.67 -6.23
C PHE A 50 -12.38 -12.07 -7.32
N TYR A 51 -11.86 -12.57 -8.44
CA TYR A 51 -12.67 -13.16 -9.50
C TYR A 51 -11.88 -14.21 -10.26
N THR A 52 -12.57 -15.11 -10.95
CA THR A 52 -11.95 -16.10 -11.82
C THR A 52 -12.13 -15.68 -13.27
N ASN A 53 -11.04 -15.59 -14.04
CA ASN A 53 -11.12 -15.23 -15.45
C ASN A 53 -11.60 -16.41 -16.33
N GLY A 54 -11.78 -16.16 -17.63
CA GLY A 54 -12.25 -17.18 -18.59
C GLY A 54 -11.32 -18.40 -18.77
N HIS A 55 -10.10 -18.36 -18.21
CA HIS A 55 -9.12 -19.46 -18.23
C HIS A 55 -9.03 -20.20 -16.88
N GLY A 56 -9.92 -19.91 -15.92
CA GLY A 56 -9.93 -20.57 -14.62
C GLY A 56 -8.90 -20.02 -13.62
N VAL A 57 -8.25 -18.88 -13.94
CA VAL A 57 -7.22 -18.28 -13.09
C VAL A 57 -7.85 -17.26 -12.14
N THR A 58 -7.53 -17.37 -10.85
CA THR A 58 -7.92 -16.38 -9.83
C THR A 58 -7.13 -15.08 -10.03
N GLN A 59 -7.87 -13.99 -10.15
CA GLN A 59 -7.36 -12.63 -10.25
C GLN A 59 -7.95 -11.77 -9.13
N VAL A 60 -7.23 -10.70 -8.79
CA VAL A 60 -7.61 -9.74 -7.76
C VAL A 60 -7.49 -8.34 -8.34
N ASP A 61 -8.60 -7.63 -8.47
CA ASP A 61 -8.55 -6.18 -8.68
C ASP A 61 -8.38 -5.49 -7.32
N PHE A 62 -7.52 -4.49 -7.25
CA PHE A 62 -7.24 -3.76 -6.02
C PHE A 62 -6.77 -2.33 -6.31
N MET A 63 -6.77 -1.50 -5.27
CA MET A 63 -6.18 -0.17 -5.30
C MET A 63 -4.76 -0.20 -4.72
N LEU A 64 -3.82 0.38 -5.46
CA LEU A 64 -2.41 0.46 -5.14
C LEU A 64 -1.96 1.93 -5.17
N SER A 65 -1.10 2.33 -4.24
CA SER A 65 -0.53 3.66 -4.19
C SER A 65 0.90 3.62 -3.65
N THR A 66 1.64 4.71 -3.83
CA THR A 66 2.88 4.94 -3.10
C THR A 66 2.56 5.82 -1.90
N ARG A 67 3.18 5.56 -0.74
CA ARG A 67 3.03 6.45 0.41
C ARG A 67 3.47 7.87 0.04
N GLY A 68 2.53 8.80 0.11
CA GLY A 68 2.71 10.20 -0.28
C GLY A 68 2.13 10.58 -1.65
N ASP A 69 1.60 9.61 -2.42
CA ASP A 69 0.79 9.90 -3.60
C ASP A 69 -0.60 10.41 -3.15
N ASP A 70 -1.16 11.37 -3.90
CA ASP A 70 -2.48 11.95 -3.59
C ASP A 70 -3.65 11.03 -4.00
N TYR A 71 -3.38 9.95 -4.73
CA TYR A 71 -4.40 9.11 -5.35
C TYR A 71 -4.08 7.62 -5.29
N TRP A 72 -5.15 6.82 -5.29
CA TRP A 72 -5.11 5.38 -5.48
C TRP A 72 -5.20 5.03 -6.96
N HIS A 73 -4.43 4.02 -7.37
CA HIS A 73 -4.36 3.55 -8.74
C HIS A 73 -4.86 2.11 -8.84
N ARG A 74 -5.67 1.81 -9.85
CA ARG A 74 -6.13 0.45 -10.09
C ARG A 74 -4.96 -0.44 -10.51
N ALA A 75 -4.93 -1.64 -9.94
CA ALA A 75 -4.05 -2.71 -10.33
C ALA A 75 -4.81 -4.03 -10.33
N THR A 76 -4.32 -5.00 -11.10
CA THR A 76 -4.87 -6.35 -11.15
C THR A 76 -3.74 -7.34 -10.92
N ALA A 77 -3.93 -8.25 -9.98
CA ALA A 77 -3.03 -9.36 -9.67
C ALA A 77 -3.60 -10.67 -10.22
N SER A 78 -2.73 -11.57 -10.68
CA SER A 78 -3.05 -12.95 -11.03
C SER A 78 -2.38 -13.86 -10.03
N CYS A 79 -3.15 -14.59 -9.22
CA CYS A 79 -2.62 -15.36 -8.10
C CYS A 79 -1.94 -16.67 -8.51
N ASP A 80 -2.15 -17.09 -9.76
CA ASP A 80 -1.36 -18.12 -10.43
C ASP A 80 -1.08 -17.60 -11.85
N PRO A 81 0.16 -17.24 -12.23
CA PRO A 81 1.43 -17.59 -11.59
C PRO A 81 2.00 -16.56 -10.60
N TYR A 82 1.23 -15.67 -9.96
CA TYR A 82 1.73 -14.47 -9.26
C TYR A 82 2.33 -13.43 -10.22
N ASP A 83 1.45 -12.85 -11.03
CA ASP A 83 1.75 -11.74 -11.95
C ASP A 83 0.92 -10.49 -11.55
N VAL A 84 1.34 -9.28 -11.91
CA VAL A 84 0.59 -8.04 -11.61
C VAL A 84 0.66 -7.06 -12.76
N LYS A 85 -0.48 -6.44 -13.07
CA LYS A 85 -0.61 -5.34 -14.02
C LYS A 85 -0.98 -4.05 -13.28
N SER A 86 -0.27 -2.97 -13.61
CA SER A 86 -0.65 -1.60 -13.26
C SER A 86 -0.17 -0.65 -14.35
N GLU A 87 -1.10 0.09 -14.96
CA GLU A 87 -0.77 1.05 -16.02
C GLU A 87 0.02 2.25 -15.47
N TYR A 88 -0.31 2.67 -14.24
CA TYR A 88 0.37 3.79 -13.59
C TYR A 88 1.84 3.48 -13.27
N TYR A 89 2.12 2.29 -12.74
CA TYR A 89 3.50 1.85 -12.44
C TYR A 89 4.21 1.19 -13.64
N GLY A 90 3.57 1.15 -14.81
CA GLY A 90 4.14 0.57 -16.02
C GLY A 90 4.34 -0.94 -15.97
N TRP A 91 3.63 -1.64 -15.07
CA TRP A 91 3.66 -3.11 -15.00
C TRP A 91 2.62 -3.69 -15.94
N SER A 92 3.08 -4.53 -16.86
CA SER A 92 2.23 -5.28 -17.78
C SER A 92 2.23 -6.76 -17.41
N TRP A 93 1.19 -7.46 -17.83
CA TRP A 93 1.14 -8.91 -17.75
C TRP A 93 2.32 -9.49 -18.53
N SER A 94 3.19 -10.23 -17.83
CA SER A 94 4.19 -11.05 -18.51
C SER A 94 3.53 -12.17 -19.31
N GLY A 95 2.35 -12.62 -18.83
CA GLY A 95 1.51 -13.67 -19.41
C GLY A 95 2.17 -15.05 -19.45
N LYS A 96 3.39 -15.19 -18.90
CA LYS A 96 4.22 -16.39 -19.05
C LYS A 96 5.01 -16.76 -17.81
N ARG A 97 5.23 -15.85 -16.85
CA ARG A 97 6.06 -16.12 -15.66
C ARG A 97 5.57 -15.37 -14.42
N SER A 98 5.77 -16.00 -13.27
CA SER A 98 5.66 -15.35 -11.96
C SER A 98 6.65 -14.19 -11.86
N TYR A 99 6.25 -13.06 -11.28
CA TYR A 99 7.23 -12.08 -10.81
C TYR A 99 8.04 -12.69 -9.66
N PRO A 100 9.39 -12.61 -9.70
CA PRO A 100 10.23 -13.06 -8.59
C PRO A 100 9.86 -12.36 -7.28
N ALA A 101 9.86 -13.09 -6.15
CA ALA A 101 9.39 -12.59 -4.86
C ALA A 101 10.20 -11.42 -4.29
N ASP A 102 11.45 -11.27 -4.73
CA ASP A 102 12.38 -10.19 -4.37
C ASP A 102 12.16 -8.91 -5.20
N THR A 103 11.27 -8.95 -6.21
CA THR A 103 10.84 -7.75 -6.94
C THR A 103 9.63 -7.09 -6.28
N ILE A 104 9.49 -5.78 -6.47
CA ILE A 104 8.33 -5.01 -5.96
C ILE A 104 7.01 -5.60 -6.46
N ALA A 105 6.91 -5.87 -7.76
CA ALA A 105 5.73 -6.49 -8.37
C ALA A 105 5.43 -7.87 -7.75
N GLY A 106 6.46 -8.69 -7.53
CA GLY A 106 6.36 -10.00 -6.92
C GLY A 106 5.97 -9.99 -5.44
N ALA A 107 6.42 -8.99 -4.68
CA ALA A 107 6.01 -8.78 -3.29
C ALA A 107 4.53 -8.34 -3.21
N ILE A 108 4.14 -7.37 -4.03
CA ILE A 108 2.76 -6.85 -4.10
C ILE A 108 1.77 -7.96 -4.43
N VAL A 109 2.00 -8.71 -5.52
CA VAL A 109 1.06 -9.76 -5.95
C VAL A 109 0.87 -10.83 -4.87
N ARG A 110 1.94 -11.20 -4.15
CA ARG A 110 1.87 -12.18 -3.06
C ARG A 110 1.10 -11.61 -1.88
N ALA A 111 1.30 -10.35 -1.53
CA ALA A 111 0.59 -9.71 -0.44
C ALA A 111 -0.92 -9.62 -0.72
N VAL A 112 -1.34 -9.23 -1.93
CA VAL A 112 -2.76 -9.07 -2.25
C VAL A 112 -3.48 -10.40 -2.51
N CYS A 113 -2.76 -11.40 -3.03
CA CYS A 113 -3.27 -12.76 -3.24
C CYS A 113 -3.25 -13.63 -1.98
N HIS A 114 -2.58 -13.20 -0.91
CA HIS A 114 -2.68 -13.87 0.38
C HIS A 114 -3.97 -13.40 1.07
N ASP A 115 -4.80 -14.36 1.46
CA ASP A 115 -5.97 -14.12 2.31
C ASP A 115 -5.55 -14.21 3.79
#